data_AF-A0A0A3XNT2-F1
#
_entry.id   AF-A0A0A3XNT2-F1
#
_cell.length_a   1.000
_cell.length_b   1.000
_cell.length_c   1.000
_cell.angle_alpha   90.00
_cell.angle_beta   90.00
_cell.angle_gamma   90.00
#
_symmetry.space_group_name_H-M   'P 1'
#
loop_
_entity.id
_entity.type
_entity.pdbx_description
1 polymer ?
#
loop_
_entity_poly.entity_id
_entity_poly.type
_entity_poly.pdbx_seq_one_letter_code
_entity_poly.pdbx_strand_id
1 'polypeptide(L)'
;MLQLQSAARLPNSGISQIAINAALSFIENAKPQTELEAALVVQMACSHAAGMAVLSRVGGGHGGDRHVATMAAAASRLLRTYALQLETLRRWRNGGSQYMRIEHINIESDAQAMLGNFRNNAIE
;
A
#
# COMPACT_ATOMS: atom_id res chain seq x y z
N MET A 1 18.29 8.03 2.27
CA MET A 1 19.11 8.00 1.03
C MET A 1 19.79 6.64 0.81
N LEU A 2 20.67 6.16 1.71
CA LEU A 2 21.35 4.85 1.56
C LEU A 2 20.41 3.64 1.36
N GLN A 3 19.30 3.59 2.11
CA GLN A 3 18.30 2.51 2.03
C GLN A 3 17.58 2.45 0.67
N LEU A 4 17.36 3.59 0.03
CA LEU A 4 16.73 3.68 -1.29
C LEU A 4 17.68 3.20 -2.38
N GLN A 5 18.95 3.60 -2.29
CA GLN A 5 20.01 3.09 -3.17
C GLN A 5 20.15 1.57 -3.06
N SER A 6 20.11 1.00 -1.86
CA SER A 6 20.17 -0.47 -1.69
C SER A 6 18.93 -1.18 -2.20
N ALA A 7 17.73 -0.59 -2.07
CA ALA A 7 16.50 -1.19 -2.61
C ALA A 7 16.43 -1.12 -4.15
N ALA A 8 17.02 -0.08 -4.75
CA ALA A 8 17.16 0.05 -6.20
C ALA A 8 18.32 -0.79 -6.78
N ARG A 9 19.14 -1.43 -5.93
CA ARG A 9 20.17 -2.36 -6.38
C ARG A 9 19.55 -3.70 -6.75
N LEU A 10 19.60 -3.99 -8.04
CA LEU A 10 19.44 -5.32 -8.57
C LEU A 10 20.72 -6.15 -8.26
N PRO A 11 20.66 -7.36 -7.67
CA PRO A 11 21.79 -8.29 -7.72
C PRO A 11 22.31 -8.50 -9.16
N ASN A 12 23.63 -8.38 -9.35
CA ASN A 12 24.33 -8.40 -10.65
C ASN A 12 24.04 -7.26 -11.64
N SER A 13 23.41 -6.16 -11.23
CA SER A 13 23.40 -4.95 -12.06
C SER A 13 23.54 -3.66 -11.25
N GLY A 14 24.04 -2.62 -11.92
CA GLY A 14 24.28 -1.31 -11.32
C GLY A 14 23.02 -0.66 -10.77
N ILE A 15 23.21 0.47 -10.10
CA ILE A 15 22.10 1.29 -9.60
C ILE A 15 21.27 1.77 -10.80
N SER A 16 19.99 1.38 -10.86
CA SER A 16 19.09 1.89 -11.91
C SER A 16 18.73 3.35 -11.62
N GLN A 17 19.28 4.25 -12.43
CA GLN A 17 19.01 5.68 -12.32
C GLN A 17 17.53 6.01 -12.56
N ILE A 18 16.86 5.27 -13.44
CA ILE A 18 15.42 5.36 -13.67
C ILE A 18 14.66 4.99 -12.39
N ALA A 19 15.04 3.89 -11.73
CA ALA A 19 14.37 3.45 -10.50
C ALA A 19 14.59 4.43 -9.34
N ILE A 20 15.79 4.99 -9.20
CA ILE A 20 16.07 6.01 -8.20
C ILE A 20 15.29 7.30 -8.47
N ASN A 21 15.30 7.80 -9.72
CA ASN A 21 14.60 9.02 -10.07
C ASN A 21 13.09 8.87 -9.87
N ALA A 22 12.53 7.72 -10.24
CA ALA A 22 11.12 7.41 -9.99
C ALA A 22 10.80 7.37 -8.49
N ALA A 23 11.65 6.75 -7.68
CA ALA A 23 11.47 6.72 -6.23
C ALA A 23 11.61 8.10 -5.57
N LEU A 24 12.56 8.92 -6.02
CA LEU A 24 12.72 10.29 -5.52
C LEU A 24 11.51 11.16 -5.88
N SER A 25 11.08 11.11 -7.14
CA SER A 25 9.86 11.80 -7.60
C SER A 25 8.62 11.35 -6.83
N PHE A 26 8.49 10.05 -6.53
CA PHE A 26 7.42 9.55 -5.68
C PHE A 26 7.46 10.16 -4.27
N ILE A 27 8.63 10.19 -3.63
CA ILE A 27 8.80 10.75 -2.27
C ILE A 27 8.49 12.26 -2.26
N GLU A 28 8.99 13.01 -3.24
CA GLU A 28 8.76 14.45 -3.38
C GLU A 28 7.26 14.77 -3.58
N ASN A 29 6.60 14.03 -4.48
CA ASN A 29 5.18 14.22 -4.76
C ASN A 29 4.27 13.73 -3.62
N ALA A 30 4.73 12.77 -2.80
CA ALA A 30 3.97 12.31 -1.67
C ALA A 30 3.71 13.42 -0.66
N LYS A 31 4.59 14.42 -0.52
CA LYS A 31 4.46 15.53 0.46
C LYS A 31 4.16 15.04 1.89
N PRO A 32 5.05 14.23 2.49
CA PRO A 32 4.85 13.76 3.86
C PRO A 32 4.76 14.94 4.84
N GLN A 33 3.79 14.89 5.77
CA GLN A 33 3.52 15.96 6.73
C GLN A 33 4.25 15.75 8.06
N THR A 34 4.70 14.51 8.34
CA THR A 34 5.38 14.11 9.57
C THR A 34 6.58 13.22 9.28
N GLU A 35 7.49 13.09 10.24
CA GLU A 35 8.65 12.20 10.12
C GLU A 35 8.27 10.73 9.93
N LEU A 36 7.22 10.28 10.63
CA LEU A 36 6.71 8.90 10.51
C LEU A 36 6.15 8.65 9.11
N GLU A 37 5.43 9.63 8.58
CA GLU A 37 4.90 9.58 7.23
C GLU A 37 6.02 9.59 6.18
N ALA A 38 7.05 10.40 6.38
CA ALA A 38 8.24 10.41 5.52
C ALA A 38 8.93 9.04 5.52
N ALA A 39 9.09 8.42 6.70
CA ALA A 39 9.65 7.08 6.82
C ALA A 39 8.81 6.03 6.08
N LEU A 40 7.47 6.09 6.23
CA LEU A 40 6.54 5.20 5.53
C LEU A 40 6.64 5.36 4.01
N VAL A 41 6.65 6.60 3.50
CA VAL A 41 6.78 6.90 2.07
C VAL A 41 8.11 6.39 1.51
N VAL A 42 9.21 6.54 2.24
CA VAL A 42 10.51 5.96 1.85
C VAL A 42 10.43 4.43 1.79
N GLN A 43 9.78 3.79 2.77
CA GLN A 43 9.60 2.33 2.78
C GLN A 43 8.72 1.85 1.61
N MET A 44 7.70 2.61 1.23
CA MET A 44 6.85 2.35 0.06
C MET A 44 7.67 2.41 -1.23
N ALA A 45 8.48 3.46 -1.41
CA ALA A 45 9.35 3.62 -2.56
C ALA A 45 10.33 2.45 -2.70
N CYS A 46 10.95 2.01 -1.60
CA CYS A 46 11.83 0.85 -1.57
C CYS A 46 11.12 -0.45 -1.96
N SER A 47 9.94 -0.70 -1.38
CA SER A 47 9.17 -1.93 -1.62
C SER A 47 8.69 -2.02 -3.07
N HIS A 48 8.26 -0.89 -3.64
CA HIS A 48 7.89 -0.79 -5.05
C HIS A 48 9.09 -1.02 -5.97
N ALA A 49 10.22 -0.34 -5.73
CA ALA A 49 11.43 -0.50 -6.54
C ALA A 49 11.95 -1.95 -6.51
N ALA A 50 11.99 -2.57 -5.33
CA ALA A 50 12.37 -3.97 -5.18
C ALA A 50 11.39 -4.92 -5.90
N GLY A 51 10.09 -4.65 -5.83
CA GLY A 51 9.06 -5.42 -6.55
C GLY A 51 9.26 -5.37 -8.06
N MET A 52 9.45 -4.17 -8.62
CA MET A 52 9.72 -3.97 -10.05
C MET A 52 11.02 -4.63 -10.49
N ALA A 53 12.05 -4.55 -9.66
CA ALA A 53 13.33 -5.22 -9.89
C ALA A 53 13.17 -6.76 -9.99
N VAL A 54 12.39 -7.37 -9.10
CA VAL A 54 12.11 -8.81 -9.15
C VAL A 54 11.26 -9.18 -10.37
N LEU A 55 10.23 -8.40 -10.69
CA LEU A 55 9.39 -8.62 -11.88
C LEU A 55 10.17 -8.55 -13.19
N SER A 56 11.11 -7.61 -13.31
CA SER A 56 11.93 -7.45 -14.53
C SER A 56 12.73 -8.72 -14.89
N ARG A 57 13.08 -9.52 -13.87
CA ARG A 57 13.83 -10.77 -14.06
C ARG A 57 12.94 -11.97 -14.37
N VAL A 58 11.71 -11.97 -13.86
CA VAL A 58 10.70 -12.96 -14.26
C VAL A 58 10.45 -12.89 -15.76
N GLY A 59 10.33 -11.69 -16.33
CA GLY A 59 10.16 -11.49 -17.77
C GLY A 59 11.42 -11.79 -18.61
N GLY A 60 12.59 -11.92 -17.99
CA GLY A 60 13.85 -12.12 -18.69
C GLY A 60 14.15 -13.57 -19.12
N GLY A 61 13.36 -14.56 -18.71
CA GLY A 61 13.56 -15.96 -19.12
C GLY A 61 14.81 -16.67 -18.58
N HIS A 62 15.56 -16.04 -17.67
CA HIS A 62 16.79 -16.61 -17.11
C HIS A 62 16.50 -17.39 -15.83
N GLY A 63 16.15 -18.67 -15.97
CA GLY A 63 15.98 -19.62 -14.86
C GLY A 63 14.87 -20.64 -15.11
N GLY A 64 15.01 -21.86 -14.59
CA GLY A 64 13.96 -22.88 -14.72
C GLY A 64 12.66 -22.50 -13.98
N ASP A 65 11.56 -23.18 -14.28
CA ASP A 65 10.20 -22.87 -13.79
C ASP A 65 10.10 -22.58 -12.29
N ARG A 66 10.85 -23.33 -11.47
CA ARG A 66 10.89 -23.14 -10.01
C ARG A 66 11.51 -21.79 -9.60
N HIS A 67 12.52 -21.32 -10.34
CA HIS A 67 13.14 -20.02 -10.09
C HIS A 67 12.14 -18.90 -10.41
N VAL A 68 11.49 -18.99 -11.58
CA VAL A 68 10.45 -18.05 -12.02
C VAL A 68 9.31 -17.96 -10.99
N ALA A 69 8.79 -19.11 -10.54
CA ALA A 69 7.74 -19.16 -9.53
C ALA A 69 8.15 -18.52 -8.19
N THR A 70 9.39 -18.78 -7.75
CA THR A 70 9.93 -18.20 -6.49
C THR A 70 10.04 -16.68 -6.58
N MET A 71 10.52 -16.17 -7.72
CA MET A 71 10.64 -14.73 -7.97
C MET A 71 9.27 -14.06 -8.09
N ALA A 72 8.32 -14.66 -8.80
CA ALA A 72 6.95 -14.16 -8.88
C ALA A 72 6.30 -14.08 -7.49
N ALA A 73 6.51 -15.09 -6.63
CA ALA A 73 6.03 -15.07 -5.25
C ALA A 73 6.71 -13.98 -4.40
N ALA A 74 8.00 -13.71 -4.59
CA ALA A 74 8.70 -12.60 -3.95
C ALA A 74 8.17 -11.24 -4.38
N ALA A 75 7.98 -11.03 -5.70
CA ALA A 75 7.37 -9.81 -6.23
C ALA A 75 5.95 -9.59 -5.69
N SER A 76 5.12 -10.64 -5.68
CA SER A 76 3.74 -10.55 -5.16
C SER A 76 3.71 -10.11 -3.69
N ARG A 77 4.63 -10.62 -2.86
CA ARG A 77 4.74 -10.22 -1.45
C ARG A 77 5.09 -8.74 -1.32
N LEU A 78 6.09 -8.26 -2.06
CA LEU A 78 6.50 -6.85 -2.03
C LEU A 78 5.39 -5.91 -2.49
N LEU A 79 4.67 -6.27 -3.55
CA LEU A 79 3.54 -5.48 -4.05
C LEU A 79 2.34 -5.48 -3.09
N ARG A 80 2.07 -6.60 -2.41
CA ARG A 80 1.06 -6.65 -1.35
C ARG A 80 1.43 -5.76 -0.16
N THR A 81 2.70 -5.76 0.24
CA THR A 81 3.20 -4.85 1.28
C THR A 81 3.04 -3.39 0.86
N TYR A 82 3.36 -3.04 -0.38
CA TYR A 82 3.15 -1.69 -0.92
C TYR A 82 1.67 -1.27 -0.87
N ALA A 83 0.75 -2.14 -1.29
CA ALA A 83 -0.68 -1.87 -1.24
C ALA A 83 -1.17 -1.63 0.20
N LEU A 84 -0.72 -2.45 1.16
CA LEU A 84 -1.04 -2.26 2.56
C LEU A 84 -0.52 -0.92 3.10
N GLN A 85 0.73 -0.56 2.78
CA GLN A 85 1.31 0.72 3.20
C GLN A 85 0.56 1.92 2.60
N LEU A 86 0.11 1.82 1.35
CA LEU A 86 -0.72 2.84 0.71
C LEU A 86 -2.05 3.02 1.43
N GLU A 87 -2.71 1.92 1.81
CA GLU A 87 -3.92 1.98 2.64
C GLU A 87 -3.65 2.59 4.01
N THR A 88 -2.55 2.19 4.68
CA THR A 88 -2.14 2.75 5.97
C THR A 88 -1.93 4.26 5.86
N LEU A 89 -1.23 4.73 4.83
CA LEU A 89 -1.00 6.15 4.58
C LEU A 89 -2.32 6.90 4.33
N ARG A 90 -3.22 6.33 3.53
CA ARG A 90 -4.53 6.91 3.24
C ARG A 90 -5.38 7.02 4.52
N ARG A 91 -5.41 5.98 5.35
CA ARG A 91 -6.14 5.98 6.64
C ARG A 91 -5.52 6.98 7.63
N TRP A 92 -4.20 7.07 7.67
CA TRP A 92 -3.48 8.04 8.49
C TRP A 92 -3.84 9.48 8.12
N ARG A 93 -3.83 9.82 6.83
CA ARG A 93 -4.14 11.18 6.35
C ARG A 93 -5.60 11.58 6.49
N ASN A 94 -6.51 10.67 6.18
CA ASN A 94 -7.93 10.99 6.13
C ASN A 94 -8.61 10.84 7.49
N GLY A 95 -7.90 10.30 8.48
CA GLY A 95 -8.49 9.82 9.72
C GLY A 95 -9.43 8.63 9.45
N GLY A 96 -9.49 7.67 10.38
CA GLY A 96 -10.58 6.71 10.35
C GLY A 96 -11.88 7.45 10.67
N SER A 97 -12.61 7.91 9.66
CA SER A 97 -13.89 8.59 9.89
C SER A 97 -14.97 7.56 10.28
N GLN A 98 -14.87 6.98 11.47
CA GLN A 98 -16.02 6.42 12.15
C GLN A 98 -16.70 7.58 12.87
N TYR A 99 -17.64 8.23 12.17
CA TYR A 99 -18.56 9.17 12.81
C TYR A 99 -19.45 8.38 13.77
N MET A 100 -19.13 8.38 15.07
CA MET A 100 -20.02 7.86 16.12
C MET A 100 -20.97 8.99 16.53
N ARG A 101 -22.22 8.94 16.04
CA ARG A 101 -23.29 9.81 16.54
C ARG A 101 -23.95 9.13 17.72
N ILE A 102 -23.76 9.67 18.92
CA ILE A 102 -24.44 9.22 20.12
C ILE A 102 -25.82 9.88 20.14
N GLU A 103 -26.86 9.07 20.01
CA GLU A 103 -28.24 9.50 20.21
C GLU A 103 -28.83 8.75 21.40
N HIS A 104 -29.36 9.49 22.37
CA HIS A 104 -30.20 8.89 23.40
C HIS A 104 -31.56 8.55 22.79
N ILE A 105 -31.79 7.27 22.55
CA ILE A 105 -33.08 6.76 22.12
C ILE A 105 -33.78 6.21 23.35
N ASN A 106 -34.94 6.78 23.72
CA ASN A 106 -35.81 6.19 24.72
C ASN A 106 -36.63 5.09 24.05
N ILE A 107 -36.47 3.85 24.51
CA ILE A 107 -37.30 2.73 24.06
C ILE A 107 -38.34 2.51 25.15
N GLU A 108 -39.60 2.72 24.82
CA GLU A 108 -40.73 2.47 25.72
C GLU A 108 -40.84 0.97 26.06
N SER A 109 -41.48 0.64 27.19
CA SER A 109 -41.51 -0.71 27.78
C SER A 109 -41.95 -1.85 26.84
N ASP A 110 -42.78 -1.54 25.84
CA ASP A 110 -43.31 -2.50 24.86
C ASP A 110 -42.73 -2.31 23.44
N ALA A 111 -41.73 -1.44 23.27
CA ALA A 111 -41.11 -1.17 21.97
C ALA A 111 -39.87 -2.04 21.73
N GLN A 112 -39.69 -2.49 20.48
CA GLN A 112 -38.52 -3.24 20.05
C GLN A 112 -37.74 -2.44 19.00
N ALA A 113 -36.45 -2.24 19.24
CA ALA A 113 -35.55 -1.61 18.29
C ALA A 113 -34.76 -2.69 17.53
N MET A 114 -34.73 -2.60 16.20
CA MET A 114 -33.93 -3.46 15.34
C MET A 114 -32.80 -2.66 14.69
N LEU A 115 -31.57 -3.15 14.82
CA LEU A 115 -30.38 -2.59 14.17
C LEU A 115 -30.09 -3.40 12.91
N GLY A 116 -30.00 -2.72 11.76
CA GLY A 116 -29.77 -3.39 10.49
C GLY A 116 -29.37 -2.41 9.38
N ASN A 117 -28.74 -2.94 8.34
CA ASN A 117 -28.39 -2.16 7.15
C ASN A 117 -29.56 -2.24 6.15
N PHE A 118 -30.43 -1.24 6.16
CA PHE A 118 -31.58 -1.18 5.28
C PHE A 118 -31.22 -0.46 3.99
N ARG A 119 -31.24 -1.18 2.85
CA ARG A 119 -31.14 -0.57 1.52
C ARG A 119 -32.53 -0.11 1.09
N ASN A 120 -32.72 1.20 0.99
CA ASN A 120 -33.96 1.77 0.46
C ASN A 120 -33.87 1.78 -1.08
N ASN A 121 -34.38 0.74 -1.73
CA ASN A 121 -34.58 0.76 -3.17
C ASN A 121 -35.89 1.49 -3.45
N ALA A 122 -35.82 2.82 -3.56
CA ALA A 122 -36.93 3.59 -4.08
C ALA A 122 -37.17 3.15 -5.54
N ILE A 123 -38.38 2.66 -5.81
CA ILE A 123 -38.85 2.28 -7.13
C ILE A 123 -39.33 3.58 -7.79
N GLU A 124 -38.67 4.00 -8.88
CA GLU A 124 -39.19 5.00 -9.83
C GLU A 124 -40.36 4.42 -10.62
#